data_AF-A0A970BN06-F1
#
_entry.id   AF-A0A970BN06-F1
#
_cell.length_a   1.000
_cell.length_b   1.000
_cell.length_c   1.000
_cell.angle_alpha   90.00
_cell.angle_beta   90.00
_cell.angle_gamma   90.00
#
_symmetry.space_group_name_H-M   'P 1'
#
loop_
_entity.id
_entity.type
_entity.pdbx_description
1 polymer ?
#
loop_
_entity_poly.entity_id
_entity_poly.type
_entity_poly.pdbx_seq_one_letter_code
_entity_poly.pdbx_strand_id
1 'polypeptide(L)' 'GFLRWYNEERIKISLDAMSPIEYRRSLGLAA' A
#
# COMPACT_ATOMS: atom_id res chain seq x y z
N GLY A 1 -13.56 -1.83 -10.09
CA GLY A 1 -14.27 -0.84 -9.27
C GLY A 1 -13.26 0.12 -8.65
N PHE A 2 -13.64 1.39 -8.44
CA PHE A 2 -12.77 2.47 -7.96
C PHE A 2 -11.87 2.07 -6.78
N LEU A 3 -12.40 1.33 -5.80
CA LEU A 3 -11.64 0.82 -4.65
C LEU A 3 -10.44 -0.05 -5.04
N ARG A 4 -10.60 -0.91 -6.05
CA ARG A 4 -9.54 -1.81 -6.51
C ARG A 4 -8.44 -1.04 -7.24
N TRP A 5 -8.83 -0.11 -8.12
CA TRP A 5 -7.89 0.77 -8.80
C TRP A 5 -7.13 1.67 -7.80
N TYR A 6 -7.81 2.24 -6.82
CA TYR A 6 -7.19 3.03 -5.77
C TYR A 6 -6.19 2.20 -4.94
N ASN A 7 -6.57 0.99 -4.52
CA ASN A 7 -5.70 0.10 -3.74
C ASN A 7 -4.51 -0.47 -4.54
N GLU A 8 -4.63 -0.62 -5.87
CA GLU A 8 -3.57 -1.17 -6.72
C GLU A 8 -2.63 -0.07 -7.25
N GLU A 9 -3.16 1.11 -7.62
CA GLU A 9 -2.42 2.17 -8.31
C GLU A 9 -1.89 3.27 -7.37
N ARG A 10 -2.67 3.69 -6.35
CA ARG A 10 -2.24 4.79 -5.45
C ARG A 10 -1.30 4.33 -4.34
N ILE A 11 -1.36 3.06 -3.98
CA ILE A 11 -0.46 2.47 -2.97
C ILE A 11 1.01 2.53 -3.44
N LYS A 12 1.31 2.60 -4.75
CA LYS A 12 2.72 2.67 -5.18
C LYS A 12 3.32 4.07 -5.12
N ILE A 13 2.51 5.13 -5.25
CA ILE A 13 2.98 6.52 -5.28
C ILE A 13 3.12 7.10 -3.88
N SER A 14 2.24 6.74 -2.95
CA SER A 14 2.23 7.29 -1.58
C SER A 14 3.10 6.52 -0.59
N LEU A 15 3.58 5.33 -0.97
CA LEU A 15 4.33 4.44 -0.10
C LEU A 15 5.84 4.42 -0.37
N ASP A 16 6.38 5.44 -1.04
CA ASP A 16 7.82 5.52 -1.33
C ASP A 16 8.35 4.28 -2.08
N ALA A 17 7.59 3.83 -3.09
CA ALA A 17 7.81 2.58 -3.84
C ALA A 17 7.69 1.26 -3.04
N MET A 18 7.26 1.30 -1.77
CA MET A 18 6.95 0.09 -1.02
C MET A 18 5.67 -0.58 -1.54
N SER A 19 5.67 -1.91 -1.54
CA SER A 19 4.45 -2.68 -1.69
C SER A 19 3.52 -2.46 -0.48
N PRO A 20 2.20 -2.64 -0.63
CA PRO A 20 1.27 -2.43 0.48
C PRO A 20 1.50 -3.37 1.68
N ILE A 21 2.21 -4.49 1.51
CA ILE A 21 2.61 -5.34 2.63
C ILE A 21 3.84 -4.79 3.36
N GLU A 22 4.82 -4.25 2.64
CA GLU A 22 5.99 -3.59 3.22
C GLU A 22 5.61 -2.34 4.00
N TYR A 23 4.66 -1.55 3.49
CA TYR A 23 4.15 -0.40 4.24
C TYR A 23 3.38 -0.79 5.50
N ARG A 24 2.56 -1.84 5.45
CA ARG A 24 1.88 -2.32 6.67
C ARG A 24 2.86 -2.89 7.69
N ARG A 25 3.95 -3.49 7.24
CA ARG A 25 5.06 -3.94 8.11
C ARG A 25 5.82 -2.75 8.71
N SER A 26 6.11 -1.69 7.94
CA SER A 26 6.77 -0.49 8.47
C SER A 26 5.91 0.26 9.49
N LEU A 27 4.58 0.20 9.34
CA LEU A 27 3.63 0.73 10.32
C LEU A 27 3.39 -0.18 11.53
N GLY A 28 3.97 -1.39 11.58
CA GLY A 28 3.72 -2.37 12.65
C GLY A 28 2.27 -2.90 12.67
N LEU A 29 1.54 -2.74 11.56
CA LEU A 29 0.14 -3.17 11.41
C LEU A 29 0.01 -4.59 10.81
N ALA A 30 1.10 -5.15 10.29
CA ALA A 30 1.15 -6.52 9.81
C ALA A 30 2.01 -7.36 10.76
N ALA A 31 1.38 -8.28 11.49
CA ALA A 31 2.03 -9.39 12.18
C ALA A 31 2.50 -10.45 11.17
#